data_AF-A0A9X4P1A0-F1
#
_entry.id   AF-A0A9X4P1A0-F1
#
_cell.length_a   1.000
_cell.length_b   1.000
_cell.length_c   1.000
_cell.angle_alpha   90.00
_cell.angle_beta   90.00
_cell.angle_gamma   90.00
#
_symmetry.space_group_name_H-M   'P 1'
#
loop_
_entity.id
_entity.type
_entity.pdbx_description
1 polymer ?
#
loop_
_entity_poly.entity_id
_entity_poly.type
_entity_poly.pdbx_seq_one_letter_code
_entity_poly.pdbx_strand_id
1 'polypeptide(L)'
;MVRKNIPQKETIKRRTISYMKELGTYKKQYNQVIEVYADLLYQYYIFTKEFEENGFQIVAETEKSSGKKSPIFASLEILRKDIGTYSDRLMLNAKSLGDVSKPKEEVSPFAKFMSQSGGGGSG
;
A
#
# COMPACT_ATOMS: atom_id res chain seq x y z
N MET A 1 21.14 8.98 16.30
CA MET A 1 20.17 8.09 15.61
C MET A 1 18.80 8.71 15.66
N VAL A 2 18.17 8.99 14.51
CA VAL A 2 16.78 9.48 14.45
C VAL A 2 15.86 8.33 14.87
N ARG A 3 15.12 8.48 15.97
CA ARG A 3 14.07 7.52 16.34
C ARG A 3 12.97 7.61 15.27
N LYS A 4 12.97 6.70 14.29
CA LYS A 4 11.85 6.57 13.36
C LYS A 4 10.63 6.12 14.16
N ASN A 5 9.60 6.97 14.20
CA ASN A 5 8.35 6.63 14.86
C ASN A 5 7.60 5.61 13.99
N ILE A 6 7.23 4.46 14.58
CA ILE A 6 6.45 3.44 13.86
C ILE A 6 5.01 3.97 13.75
N PRO A 7 4.44 4.08 12.54
CA PRO A 7 3.06 4.50 12.37
C PRO A 7 2.12 3.47 13.01
N GLN A 8 1.15 3.95 13.78
CA GLN A 8 0.12 3.10 14.38
C GLN A 8 -0.75 2.45 13.31
N LYS A 9 -1.27 1.24 13.57
CA LYS A 9 -2.16 0.49 12.66
C LYS A 9 -3.29 1.36 12.08
N GLU A 10 -4.00 2.10 12.92
CA GLU A 10 -5.13 2.94 12.47
C GLU A 10 -4.67 4.07 11.53
N THR A 11 -3.44 4.57 11.71
CA THR A 11 -2.86 5.56 10.78
C THR A 11 -2.54 4.92 9.43
N ILE A 12 -2.02 3.69 9.43
CA ILE A 12 -1.77 2.93 8.20
C ILE A 12 -3.09 2.67 7.46
N LYS A 13 -4.10 2.15 8.16
CA LYS A 13 -5.45 1.90 7.62
C LYS A 13 -6.06 3.15 6.97
N ARG A 14 -6.06 4.29 7.67
CA ARG A 14 -6.59 5.55 7.12
C ARG A 14 -5.86 5.99 5.86
N ARG A 15 -4.53 5.86 5.82
CA ARG A 15 -3.72 6.15 4.62
C ARG A 15 -4.06 5.21 3.47
N THR A 16 -4.17 3.90 3.73
CA THR A 16 -4.59 2.92 2.72
C THR A 16 -5.94 3.28 2.12
N ILE A 17 -6.92 3.65 2.94
CA ILE A 17 -8.24 4.11 2.44
C ILE A 17 -8.12 5.39 1.61
N SER A 18 -7.28 6.35 2.03
CA SER A 18 -7.04 7.58 1.25
C SER A 18 -6.50 7.26 -0.14
N TYR A 19 -5.47 6.44 -0.22
CA TYR A 19 -4.87 6.04 -1.49
C TYR A 19 -5.85 5.29 -2.39
N MET A 20 -6.62 4.35 -1.84
CA MET A 20 -7.66 3.67 -2.62
C MET A 20 -8.75 4.63 -3.12
N LYS A 21 -9.08 5.69 -2.36
CA LYS A 21 -10.04 6.72 -2.80
C LYS A 21 -9.45 7.60 -3.90
N GLU A 22 -8.20 8.03 -3.76
CA GLU A 22 -7.46 8.80 -4.77
C GLU A 22 -7.33 8.02 -6.09
N LEU A 23 -7.15 6.69 -6.00
CA LEU A 23 -7.11 5.78 -7.14
C LEU A 23 -8.50 5.36 -7.66
N GLY A 24 -9.59 5.75 -6.99
CA GLY A 24 -10.95 5.38 -7.39
C GLY A 24 -11.34 3.90 -7.16
N THR A 25 -10.54 3.15 -6.40
CA THR A 25 -10.71 1.70 -6.18
C THR A 25 -11.41 1.35 -4.87
N TYR A 26 -11.53 2.31 -3.94
CA TYR A 26 -12.12 2.05 -2.62
C TYR A 26 -13.59 1.59 -2.68
N LYS A 27 -13.88 0.49 -2.00
CA LYS A 27 -15.22 -0.05 -1.75
C LYS A 27 -15.29 -0.60 -0.34
N LYS A 28 -16.44 -0.47 0.35
CA LYS A 28 -16.63 -0.96 1.73
C LYS A 28 -16.34 -2.45 1.90
N GLN A 29 -16.53 -3.24 0.83
CA GLN A 29 -16.26 -4.67 0.78
C GLN A 29 -14.77 -4.99 0.98
N TYR A 30 -13.87 -4.03 0.73
CA TYR A 30 -12.45 -4.20 0.97
C TYR A 30 -12.04 -3.95 2.43
N ASN A 31 -12.91 -3.45 3.31
CA ASN A 31 -12.54 -3.07 4.68
C ASN A 31 -11.82 -4.19 5.44
N GLN A 32 -12.28 -5.44 5.33
CA GLN A 32 -11.62 -6.57 5.98
C GLN A 32 -10.20 -6.81 5.42
N VAL A 33 -10.01 -6.66 4.11
CA VAL A 33 -8.70 -6.83 3.46
C VAL A 33 -7.77 -5.65 3.81
N ILE A 34 -8.32 -4.44 3.93
CA ILE A 34 -7.60 -3.24 4.38
C ILE A 34 -7.10 -3.41 5.82
N GLU A 35 -7.91 -3.97 6.72
CA GLU A 35 -7.50 -4.26 8.10
C GLU A 35 -6.29 -5.19 8.15
N VAL A 36 -6.37 -6.31 7.42
CA VAL A 36 -5.25 -7.27 7.33
C VAL A 36 -4.01 -6.61 6.73
N TYR A 37 -4.17 -5.83 5.67
CA TYR A 37 -3.04 -5.12 5.06
C TYR A 37 -2.38 -4.12 6.02
N ALA A 38 -3.17 -3.39 6.81
CA ALA A 38 -2.66 -2.48 7.83
C ALA A 38 -1.91 -3.21 8.95
N ASP A 39 -2.39 -4.38 9.37
CA ASP A 39 -1.70 -5.24 10.33
C ASP A 39 -0.36 -5.73 9.79
N LEU A 40 -0.31 -6.21 8.54
CA LEU A 40 0.92 -6.68 7.89
C LEU A 40 1.98 -5.57 7.84
N LEU A 41 1.58 -4.35 7.45
CA LEU A 41 2.50 -3.21 7.43
C LEU A 41 2.97 -2.82 8.84
N TYR A 42 2.08 -2.84 9.84
CA TYR A 42 2.44 -2.55 11.22
C TYR A 42 3.47 -3.56 11.77
N GLN A 43 3.21 -4.86 11.58
CA GLN A 43 4.14 -5.94 11.93
C GLN A 43 5.48 -5.80 11.20
N TYR A 44 5.43 -5.48 9.90
CA TYR A 44 6.64 -5.23 9.11
C TYR A 44 7.49 -4.09 9.69
N TYR A 45 6.88 -2.98 10.10
CA TYR A 45 7.64 -1.88 10.72
C TYR A 45 8.26 -2.27 12.07
N ILE A 46 7.54 -3.03 12.90
CA ILE A 46 8.09 -3.54 14.17
C ILE A 46 9.27 -4.46 13.91
N PHE A 47 9.09 -5.48 13.07
CA PHE A 47 10.14 -6.46 12.79
C PHE A 47 11.33 -5.83 12.05
N THR A 48 11.10 -4.83 11.20
CA THR A 48 12.20 -4.10 10.54
C THR A 48 13.02 -3.35 11.57
N LYS A 49 12.37 -2.68 12.53
CA LYS A 49 13.08 -1.98 13.61
C LYS A 49 13.86 -2.97 14.48
N GLU A 50 13.26 -4.09 14.86
CA GLU A 50 13.93 -5.14 15.63
C GLU A 50 15.11 -5.74 14.85
N PHE A 51 14.95 -5.92 13.53
CA PHE A 51 16.02 -6.40 12.66
C PHE A 51 17.18 -5.40 12.54
N GLU A 52 16.87 -4.11 12.46
CA GLU A 52 17.86 -3.01 12.51
C GLU A 52 18.61 -3.00 13.86
N GLU A 53 17.88 -3.14 14.98
CA GLU A 53 18.44 -3.17 16.34
C GLU A 53 19.34 -4.39 16.58
N ASN A 54 19.04 -5.52 15.94
CA ASN A 54 19.88 -6.72 15.95
C ASN A 54 21.01 -6.70 14.91
N GLY A 55 21.27 -5.56 14.26
CA GLY A 55 22.39 -5.43 13.31
C GLY A 55 22.22 -6.19 12.00
N PHE A 56 20.97 -6.41 11.57
CA PHE A 56 20.63 -7.09 10.31
C PHE A 56 21.14 -8.53 10.20
N GLN A 57 21.25 -9.25 11.31
CA GLN A 57 21.72 -10.63 11.33
C GLN A 57 20.79 -11.58 10.56
N ILE A 58 21.25 -12.07 9.41
CA ILE A 58 20.51 -13.02 8.56
C ILE A 58 20.71 -14.48 8.96
N VAL A 59 21.79 -14.78 9.69
CA VAL A 59 22.12 -16.11 10.22
C VAL A 59 22.20 -16.00 11.74
N ALA A 60 21.50 -16.90 12.44
CA ALA A 60 21.65 -17.12 13.86
C ALA A 60 22.72 -18.19 14.09
N GLU A 61 23.71 -17.86 14.93
CA GLU A 61 24.71 -18.82 15.36
C GLU A 61 24.04 -19.94 16.16
N THR A 62 24.35 -21.18 15.80
CA THR A 62 23.89 -22.37 16.53
C THR A 62 25.09 -23.24 16.85
N GLU A 63 25.02 -24.00 17.95
CA GLU A 63 26.10 -24.90 18.40
C GLU A 63 26.49 -25.97 17.36
N LYS A 64 25.66 -26.18 16.32
CA LYS A 64 25.98 -27.02 15.16
C LYS A 64 26.39 -26.15 13.97
N SER A 65 27.47 -26.55 13.31
CA SER A 65 28.32 -25.84 12.34
C SER A 65 27.68 -25.28 11.06
N SER A 66 26.36 -25.23 10.97
CA SER A 66 25.61 -24.56 9.90
C SER A 66 24.53 -23.70 10.53
N GLY A 67 24.86 -22.43 10.80
CA GLY A 67 23.94 -21.47 11.40
C GLY A 67 22.57 -21.45 10.71
N LYS A 68 21.51 -21.28 11.49
CA LYS A 68 20.13 -21.27 10.99
C LYS A 68 19.76 -19.88 10.48
N LYS A 69 18.83 -19.80 9.52
CA LYS A 69 18.26 -18.50 9.10
C LYS A 69 17.63 -17.80 10.31
N SER A 70 17.93 -16.52 10.48
CA SER A 70 17.35 -15.69 11.54
C SER A 70 15.81 -15.72 11.48
N PRO A 71 15.11 -16.02 12.59
CA PRO A 71 13.64 -16.05 12.61
C PRO A 71 13.01 -14.73 12.15
N ILE A 72 13.55 -13.60 12.60
CA ILE A 72 13.07 -12.26 12.21
C ILE A 72 13.25 -12.04 10.71
N PHE A 73 14.40 -12.45 10.16
CA PHE A 73 14.65 -12.35 8.73
C PHE A 73 13.67 -13.21 7.92
N ALA A 74 13.43 -14.45 8.35
CA ALA A 74 12.45 -15.33 7.71
C ALA A 74 11.02 -14.74 7.75
N SER A 75 10.60 -14.19 8.90
CA SER A 75 9.31 -13.50 9.03
C SER A 75 9.21 -12.27 8.13
N LEU A 76 10.27 -11.47 8.01
CA LEU A 76 10.32 -10.31 7.12
C LEU A 76 10.23 -10.70 5.64
N GLU A 77 10.83 -11.81 5.22
CA GLU A 77 10.69 -12.32 3.84
C GLU A 77 9.25 -12.69 3.51
N ILE A 78 8.53 -13.33 4.44
CA ILE A 78 7.12 -13.69 4.27
C ILE A 78 6.26 -12.42 4.24
N LEU A 79 6.42 -11.52 5.22
CA LEU A 79 5.67 -10.27 5.29
C LEU A 79 5.83 -9.43 4.02
N ARG A 80 7.04 -9.35 3.44
CA ARG A 80 7.26 -8.61 2.19
C ARG A 80 6.46 -9.18 1.01
N LYS A 81 6.34 -10.52 0.93
CA LYS A 81 5.53 -11.19 -0.10
C LYS A 81 4.05 -10.97 0.12
N ASP A 82 3.59 -11.07 1.36
CA ASP A 82 2.18 -10.88 1.72
C ASP A 82 1.74 -9.43 1.51
N ILE A 83 2.57 -8.45 1.91
CA ILE A 83 2.34 -7.02 1.63
C ILE A 83 2.17 -6.78 0.13
N GLY A 84 3.04 -7.36 -0.71
CA GLY A 84 2.90 -7.29 -2.16
C GLY A 84 1.55 -7.85 -2.64
N THR A 85 1.20 -9.06 -2.18
CA THR A 85 -0.04 -9.74 -2.53
C THR A 85 -1.30 -8.95 -2.14
N TYR A 86 -1.33 -8.38 -0.93
CA TYR A 86 -2.49 -7.62 -0.46
C TYR A 86 -2.53 -6.21 -1.08
N SER A 87 -1.38 -5.62 -1.41
CA SER A 87 -1.31 -4.39 -2.19
C SER A 87 -1.94 -4.56 -3.58
N ASP A 88 -1.65 -5.66 -4.26
CA ASP A 88 -2.27 -6.03 -5.54
C ASP A 88 -3.80 -6.18 -5.40
N ARG A 89 -4.27 -6.88 -4.35
CA ARG A 89 -5.71 -7.09 -4.09
C ARG A 89 -6.47 -5.78 -3.79
N LEU A 90 -5.79 -4.80 -3.20
CA LEU A 90 -6.33 -3.48 -2.91
C LEU A 90 -6.13 -2.49 -4.07
N MET A 91 -5.55 -2.94 -5.19
CA MET A 91 -5.32 -2.16 -6.39
C MET A 91 -4.48 -0.90 -6.13
N LEU A 92 -3.49 -1.01 -5.24
CA LEU A 92 -2.64 0.10 -4.83
C LEU A 92 -1.45 0.35 -5.76
N ASN A 93 -1.29 -0.44 -6.83
CA ASN A 93 -0.19 -0.31 -7.78
C ASN A 93 -0.67 -0.24 -9.23
N ALA A 94 0.15 0.36 -10.10
CA ALA A 94 -0.17 0.56 -11.51
C ALA A 94 -0.53 -0.75 -12.24
N LYS A 95 0.12 -1.86 -11.88
CA LYS A 95 -0.12 -3.18 -12.50
C LYS A 95 -1.54 -3.68 -12.27
N SER A 96 -2.14 -3.35 -11.12
CA SER A 96 -3.49 -3.80 -10.74
C SER A 96 -4.61 -2.86 -11.19
N LEU A 97 -4.28 -1.65 -11.69
CA LEU A 97 -5.27 -0.62 -12.00
C LEU A 97 -5.96 -0.79 -13.37
N GLY A 98 -5.33 -1.39 -14.38
CA GLY A 98 -5.94 -1.59 -15.71
C GLY A 98 -6.72 -0.37 -16.25
N ASP A 99 -7.83 -0.60 -16.96
CA ASP A 99 -8.76 0.45 -17.44
C ASP A 99 -9.63 1.08 -16.34
N VAL A 100 -9.52 0.65 -15.07
CA VAL A 100 -10.38 1.09 -13.96
C VAL A 100 -10.09 2.54 -13.54
N SER A 101 -8.97 3.10 -14.01
CA SER A 101 -8.39 4.34 -13.52
C SER A 101 -8.48 5.54 -14.47
N LYS A 102 -9.44 5.60 -15.41
CA LYS A 102 -9.72 6.91 -16.01
C LYS A 102 -10.38 7.76 -14.92
N PRO A 103 -9.69 8.75 -14.32
CA PRO A 103 -10.38 9.70 -13.45
C PRO A 103 -11.55 10.23 -14.25
N LYS A 104 -12.74 10.31 -13.64
CA LYS A 104 -13.87 10.99 -14.28
C LYS A 104 -13.34 12.37 -14.68
N GLU A 105 -13.19 12.61 -15.98
CA GLU A 105 -12.80 13.92 -16.49
C GLU A 105 -13.82 14.90 -15.93
N GLU A 106 -13.42 15.66 -14.92
CA GLU A 106 -14.23 16.76 -14.45
C GLU A 106 -14.31 17.72 -15.63
N VAL A 107 -15.49 17.78 -16.24
CA VAL A 107 -15.74 18.62 -17.40
C VAL A 107 -15.33 20.04 -17.03
N SER A 108 -14.23 20.50 -17.62
CA SER A 108 -13.64 21.82 -17.36
C SER A 108 -14.73 22.89 -17.47
N PRO A 109 -14.69 23.96 -16.64
CA PRO A 109 -15.60 25.09 -16.79
C PRO A 109 -15.66 25.62 -18.23
N PHE A 110 -14.54 25.56 -18.95
CA PHE A 110 -14.47 25.91 -20.36
C PHE A 110 -15.24 24.94 -21.26
N ALA A 111 -15.15 23.64 -21.02
CA ALA A 111 -15.91 22.63 -21.75
C ALA A 111 -17.43 22.73 -21.50
N LYS A 112 -17.84 23.12 -20.27
CA LYS A 112 -19.24 23.45 -19.96
C LYS A 112 -19.72 24.73 -20.64
N PHE A 113 -18.85 25.75 -20.73
CA PHE A 113 -19.16 26.99 -21.42
C PHE A 113 -19.37 26.75 -22.92
N MET A 114 -18.46 26.03 -23.57
CA MET A 114 -18.54 25.71 -25.01
C MET A 114 -19.78 24.88 -25.37
N SER A 115 -20.22 23.96 -24.50
CA SER A 115 -21.45 23.19 -24.73
C SER A 115 -22.71 24.01 -24.53
N GLN A 116 -22.68 25.04 -23.68
CA GLN A 116 -23.79 25.99 -23.50
C GLN A 116 -23.82 27.09 -24.58
N SER A 117 -22.68 27.42 -25.18
CA SER A 117 -22.55 28.56 -26.10
C SER A 117 -22.54 28.19 -27.59
N GLY A 118 -22.53 26.91 -27.98
CA GLY A 118 -22.02 26.51 -29.31
C GLY A 118 -22.86 25.54 -30.17
N GLY A 119 -24.15 25.34 -29.90
CA GLY A 119 -25.01 24.49 -30.75
C GLY A 119 -25.78 25.20 -31.87
N GLY A 120 -25.60 26.52 -32.03
CA GLY A 120 -26.25 27.34 -33.07
C GLY A 120 -25.25 27.81 -34.10
N GLY A 121 -24.86 26.94 -35.02
CA GLY A 121 -23.93 27.24 -36.11
C GLY A 121 -24.20 26.37 -37.31
N SER A 122 -25.33 26.61 -37.98
CA SER A 122 -25.57 26.24 -39.37
C SER A 122 -24.57 26.97 -40.27
N GLY A 123 -23.83 26.22 -41.08
CA GLY A 123 -22.90 26.70 -42.10
C GLY A 123 -22.18 25.53 -42.74
#